data_AF-A0A0B6YS13-F1
#
_entry.id   AF-A0A0B6YS13-F1
#
_cell.length_a   1.000
_cell.length_b   1.000
_cell.length_c   1.000
_cell.angle_alpha   90.00
_cell.angle_beta   90.00
_cell.angle_gamma   90.00
#
_symmetry.space_group_name_H-M   'P 1'
#
loop_
_entity.id
_entity.type
_entity.pdbx_description
1 polymer ?
#
loop_
_entity_poly.entity_id
_entity_poly.type
_entity_poly.pdbx_seq_one_letter_code
_entity_poly.pdbx_strand_id
1 'polypeptide(L)'
;MGILANLEREIVTFFHDCPTTVYISSITSSFERMLLHALCQYLNLRSQSFDDNGSRKTQVENKHRHFRPPLLLLTEYLQLNQHSL
;
A
#
# COMPACT_ATOMS: atom_id res chain seq x y z
N MET A 1 -12.30 10.57 -4.19
CA MET A 1 -11.12 10.09 -3.45
C MET A 1 -9.99 9.84 -4.44
N GLY A 2 -8.80 10.38 -4.18
CA GLY A 2 -7.64 10.22 -5.07
C GLY A 2 -7.08 8.80 -5.06
N ILE A 3 -6.20 8.49 -6.02
CA ILE A 3 -5.55 7.18 -6.21
C ILE A 3 -4.95 6.65 -4.89
N LEU A 4 -4.21 7.49 -4.17
CA LEU A 4 -3.57 7.12 -2.90
C LEU A 4 -4.58 6.63 -1.85
N ALA A 5 -5.72 7.30 -1.71
CA ALA A 5 -6.77 6.92 -0.74
C ALA A 5 -7.44 5.59 -1.10
N ASN A 6 -7.49 5.25 -2.40
CA ASN A 6 -8.03 3.96 -2.84
C ASN A 6 -7.05 2.83 -2.57
N LEU A 7 -5.77 3.02 -2.90
CA LEU A 7 -4.70 2.07 -2.57
C LEU A 7 -4.60 1.82 -1.07
N GLU A 8 -4.66 2.89 -0.26
CA GLU A 8 -4.58 2.78 1.20
C GLU A 8 -5.74 1.95 1.77
N ARG A 9 -6.97 2.25 1.35
CA ARG A 9 -8.13 1.49 1.79
C ARG A 9 -8.03 0.01 1.44
N GLU A 10 -7.63 -0.30 0.21
CA GLU A 10 -7.51 -1.68 -0.27
C GLU A 10 -6.48 -2.47 0.54
N ILE A 11 -5.27 -1.92 0.70
CA ILE A 11 -4.18 -2.58 1.42
C ILE A 11 -4.52 -2.77 2.90
N VAL A 12 -5.03 -1.71 3.55
CA VAL A 12 -5.42 -1.76 4.96
C VAL A 12 -6.51 -2.80 5.19
N THR A 13 -7.56 -2.82 4.34
CA THR A 13 -8.64 -3.80 4.44
C THR A 13 -8.11 -5.22 4.26
N PHE A 14 -7.32 -5.45 3.21
CA PHE A 14 -6.76 -6.77 2.91
C PHE A 14 -5.95 -7.34 4.08
N PHE A 15 -5.03 -6.56 4.67
CA PHE A 15 -4.18 -7.05 5.75
C PHE A 15 -4.86 -7.07 7.12
N HIS A 16 -5.97 -6.35 7.32
CA HIS A 16 -6.83 -6.57 8.48
C HIS A 16 -7.51 -7.93 8.42
N ASP A 17 -8.05 -8.31 7.26
CA ASP A 17 -8.76 -9.58 7.09
C ASP A 17 -7.80 -10.77 6.98
N CYS A 18 -6.69 -10.58 6.27
CA CYS A 18 -5.73 -11.63 5.90
C CYS A 18 -4.27 -11.22 6.22
N PRO A 19 -3.90 -11.05 7.50
CA PRO A 19 -2.63 -10.43 7.90
C PRO A 19 -1.37 -11.22 7.52
N THR A 20 -1.48 -12.49 7.18
CA THR A 20 -0.34 -13.36 6.80
C THR A 20 -0.34 -13.76 5.33
N THR A 21 -1.32 -13.28 4.55
CA THR A 21 -1.45 -13.61 3.13
C THR A 21 -0.62 -12.64 2.28
N VAL A 22 -0.21 -13.10 1.10
CA VAL A 22 0.47 -12.26 0.11
C VAL A 22 -0.56 -11.53 -0.74
N TYR A 23 -0.45 -10.21 -0.83
CA TYR A 23 -1.24 -9.40 -1.76
C TYR A 23 -0.47 -9.23 -3.08
N ILE A 24 -1.12 -9.50 -4.21
CA ILE A 24 -0.52 -9.34 -5.55
C ILE A 24 -1.35 -8.34 -6.36
N SER A 25 -0.69 -7.30 -6.84
CA SER A 25 -1.29 -6.26 -7.67
C SER A 25 -0.75 -6.30 -9.10
N SER A 26 -1.61 -5.96 -10.08
CA SER A 26 -1.25 -5.85 -11.50
C SER A 26 -1.33 -4.40 -12.01
N ILE A 27 -0.95 -3.42 -11.18
CA ILE A 27 -0.96 -1.99 -11.55
C ILE A 27 0.04 -1.73 -12.68
N THR A 28 -0.47 -1.31 -13.83
CA THR A 28 0.33 -1.01 -15.04
C THR A 28 1.00 0.36 -15.00
N SER A 29 0.40 1.34 -14.32
CA SER A 29 0.96 2.68 -14.14
C SER A 29 2.16 2.67 -13.20
N SER A 30 3.31 3.19 -13.67
CA SER A 30 4.51 3.32 -12.84
C SER A 30 4.33 4.27 -11.67
N PHE A 31 3.57 5.35 -11.87
CA PHE A 31 3.24 6.30 -10.82
C PHE A 31 2.39 5.65 -9.73
N GLU A 32 1.35 4.90 -10.10
CA GLU A 32 0.51 4.21 -9.12
C GLU A 32 1.27 3.11 -8.37
N ARG A 33 2.15 2.35 -9.04
CA ARG A 33 3.04 1.40 -8.35
C ARG A 33 3.98 2.09 -7.38
N MET A 34 4.51 3.26 -7.74
CA MET A 34 5.34 4.05 -6.83
C MET A 34 4.55 4.48 -5.59
N LEU A 35 3.29 4.92 -5.75
CA LEU A 35 2.41 5.23 -4.63
C LEU A 35 2.14 4.01 -3.75
N LEU A 36 1.89 2.84 -4.36
CA LEU A 36 1.73 1.58 -3.62
C LEU A 36 2.99 1.27 -2.79
N HIS A 37 4.18 1.41 -3.37
CA HIS A 37 5.44 1.19 -2.66
C HIS A 37 5.63 2.16 -1.48
N ALA A 38 5.37 3.45 -1.68
CA ALA A 38 5.47 4.46 -0.62
C ALA A 38 4.48 4.18 0.52
N LEU A 39 3.24 3.82 0.17
CA LEU A 39 2.23 3.41 1.13
C LEU A 39 2.65 2.16 1.92
N CYS A 40 3.17 1.14 1.24
CA CYS A 40 3.67 -0.06 1.90
C CYS A 40 4.78 0.25 2.91
N GLN A 41 5.70 1.16 2.57
CA GLN A 41 6.73 1.62 3.50
C GLN A 41 6.12 2.28 4.74
N TYR A 42 5.15 3.18 4.55
CA TYR A 42 4.46 3.87 5.65
C TYR A 42 3.70 2.89 6.55
N LEU A 43 2.99 1.92 5.96
CA LEU A 43 2.23 0.88 6.68
C LEU A 43 3.10 -0.25 7.25
N ASN A 44 4.43 -0.11 7.18
CA ASN A 44 5.40 -1.12 7.61
C ASN A 44 5.24 -2.51 6.92
N LEU A 45 4.77 -2.51 5.68
CA LEU A 45 4.69 -3.68 4.81
C LEU A 45 5.99 -3.82 3.99
N ARG A 46 6.26 -5.04 3.49
CA ARG A 46 7.29 -5.28 2.48
C ARG A 46 6.61 -5.27 1.12
N SER A 47 7.21 -4.60 0.14
CA SER A 47 6.69 -4.57 -1.23
C SER A 47 7.82 -4.80 -2.23
N GLN A 48 7.57 -5.61 -3.26
CA GLN A 48 8.52 -5.90 -4.32
C GLN A 48 7.80 -6.00 -5.67
N SER A 49 8.28 -5.27 -6.67
CA SER A 49 7.75 -5.38 -8.03
C SER A 49 8.58 -6.34 -8.87
N PHE A 50 7.92 -7.18 -9.65
CA PHE A 50 8.51 -8.19 -10.52
C PHE A 50 7.83 -8.20 -11.90
N ASP A 51 8.49 -8.81 -12.88
CA ASP A 51 7.90 -9.06 -14.19
C ASP A 51 7.29 -10.46 -14.20
N ASP A 52 6.06 -10.57 -14.69
CA ASP A 52 5.37 -11.83 -14.91
C ASP A 52 4.78 -11.83 -16.32
N ASN A 53 5.46 -12.55 -17.22
CA ASN A 53 5.11 -12.65 -18.64
C ASN A 53 4.91 -11.28 -19.34
N GLY A 54 5.82 -10.32 -19.08
CA GLY A 54 5.77 -8.98 -19.66
C GLY A 54 4.78 -8.04 -18.98
N SER A 55 4.09 -8.49 -17.93
CA SER A 55 3.24 -7.66 -17.08
C SER A 55 3.95 -7.37 -15.75
N ARG A 56 4.08 -6.09 -15.41
CA ARG A 56 4.66 -5.68 -14.13
C ARG A 56 3.64 -5.91 -13.01
N LYS A 57 4.01 -6.74 -12.04
CA LYS A 57 3.22 -7.03 -10.83
C LYS A 57 3.95 -6.52 -9.59
N THR A 58 3.19 -6.32 -8.52
CA THR A 58 3.73 -5.95 -7.21
C THR A 58 3.22 -6.90 -6.15
N GLN A 59 4.15 -7.54 -5.45
CA GLN A 59 3.90 -8.36 -4.28
C GLN A 59 4.02 -7.53 -3.01
N VAL A 60 3.07 -7.66 -2.10
CA VAL A 60 3.06 -7.01 -0.80
C VAL A 60 2.85 -8.05 0.30
N GLU A 61 3.63 -7.93 1.36
CA GLU A 61 3.61 -8.84 2.50
C GLU A 61 3.64 -8.05 3.80
N ASN A 62 2.90 -8.55 4.79
CA ASN A 62 3.05 -8.09 6.15
C ASN A 62 4.28 -8.75 6.80
N LYS A 63 5.06 -7.95 7.54
CA LYS A 63 6.28 -8.42 8.20
C LYS A 63 6.00 -9.21 9.48
N HIS A 64 4.76 -9.18 9.97
CA HIS A 64 4.37 -9.72 11.27
C HIS A 64 3.13 -10.62 11.16
N ARG A 65 2.85 -11.41 12.20
CA ARG A 65 1.64 -12.26 12.25
C ARG A 65 0.33 -11.48 12.32
N HIS A 66 0.40 -10.23 12.79
CA HIS A 66 -0.74 -9.32 12.89
C HIS A 66 -0.42 -8.07 12.10
N PHE A 67 -1.41 -7.52 11.41
CA PHE A 67 -1.27 -6.23 10.77
C PHE A 67 -1.39 -5.12 11.81
N ARG A 68 -0.38 -4.26 11.89
CA ARG A 68 -0.30 -3.15 12.84
C ARG A 68 0.06 -1.88 12.06
N PRO A 69 -0.92 -1.24 11.40
CA PRO A 69 -0.67 0.03 10.73
C PRO A 69 -0.34 1.12 11.75
N PRO A 70 0.26 2.24 11.32
CA PRO A 70 0.37 3.44 12.15
C PRO A 70 -1.00 3.90 12.68
N LEU A 71 -0.99 4.63 13.81
CA LEU A 71 -2.22 5.15 14.44
C LEU A 71 -3.02 6.10 13.54
N LEU A 72 -2.33 6.77 12.62
CA LEU A 72 -2.89 7.70 11.66
C LEU A 72 -2.55 7.17 10.26
N LEU A 73 -3.54 7.03 9.40
CA LEU A 73 -3.30 6.61 8.03
C LEU A 73 -2.62 7.73 7.23
N LEU A 74 -1.94 7.38 6.13
CA LEU A 74 -1.18 8.34 5.33
C LEU A 74 -2.10 9.39 4.71
N THR A 75 -3.28 8.99 4.21
CA THR A 75 -4.22 9.96 3.65
C THR A 75 -4.83 10.88 4.70
N GLU A 76 -5.07 10.37 5.91
CA GLU A 76 -5.50 11.20 7.05
C GLU A 76 -4.40 12.19 7.45
N TYR A 77 -3.15 11.74 7.56
CA TYR A 77 -2.01 12.61 7.83
C TYR A 77 -1.87 13.72 6.80
N LEU A 78 -1.95 13.40 5.52
CA LEU A 78 -1.85 14.40 4.45
C LEU A 78 -2.98 15.42 4.53
N GLN A 79 -4.22 14.99 4.76
CA GLN A 79 -5.37 15.88 4.92
C GLN A 79 -5.19 16.86 6.09
N LEU A 80 -4.70 16.39 7.24
CA LEU A 80 -4.43 17.24 8.40
C LEU A 80 -3.33 18.27 8.15
N ASN A 81 -2.40 17.98 7.24
CA ASN A 81 -1.24 18.83 6.95
C ASN A 81 -1.35 19.61 5.62
N GLN A 82 -2.51 19.57 4.94
CA GLN A 82 -2.72 20.28 3.66
C GLN A 82 -2.69 21.81 3.79
N HIS A 83 -2.76 22.36 5.00
CA HIS A 83 -2.70 23.80 5.27
C HIS A 83 -1.35 24.28 5.83
N SER A 84 -0.36 23.38 5.95
CA SER A 84 0.97 23.69 6.51
C SER A 84 2.05 23.84 5.44
N LEU A 85 1.67 23.92 4.16
CA LEU A 85 2.54 24.14 3.01
C LEU A 85 2.14 25.42 2.26
#